data_AF-A0A2D8REK0-F1
#
_entry.id   AF-A0A2D8REK0-F1
#
_cell.length_a   1.000
_cell.length_b   1.000
_cell.length_c   1.000
_cell.angle_alpha   90.00
_cell.angle_beta   90.00
_cell.angle_gamma   90.00
#
_symmetry.space_group_name_H-M   'P 1'
#
loop_
_entity.id
_entity.type
_entity.pdbx_description
1 polymer ?
#
loop_
_entity_poly.entity_id
_entity_poly.type
_entity_poly.pdbx_seq_one_letter_code
_entity_poly.pdbx_strand_id
1 'polypeptide(L)'
;DLTEMHTMLSERVKEWSHLHRQAGLKEGLEQGLEQGIEQGLERGIEQGLERGIELGEARTLKRLLTKRFGELSADALQRIDSATLVQLEVWLDRVLDADSLAAVLD
;
A
#
# COMPACT_ATOMS: atom_id res chain seq x y z
N ASP A 1 -24.23 60.40 -1.41
CA ASP A 1 -25.28 60.20 -0.39
C ASP A 1 -24.81 59.09 0.56
N LEU A 2 -24.97 59.22 1.88
CA LEU A 2 -24.54 58.20 2.85
C LEU A 2 -25.29 56.86 2.66
N THR A 3 -26.53 56.92 2.16
CA THR A 3 -27.38 55.75 1.90
C THR A 3 -26.81 54.88 0.77
N GLU A 4 -26.30 55.53 -0.27
CA GLU A 4 -25.63 54.88 -1.40
C GLU A 4 -24.35 54.18 -0.96
N MET A 5 -23.55 54.84 -0.10
CA MET A 5 -22.32 54.25 0.45
C MET A 5 -22.59 53.03 1.33
N HIS A 6 -23.60 53.07 2.21
CA HIS A 6 -23.99 51.92 3.04
C HIS A 6 -24.48 50.73 2.21
N THR A 7 -25.19 51.00 1.11
CA THR A 7 -25.70 49.98 0.20
C THR A 7 -24.55 49.29 -0.54
N MET A 8 -23.63 50.08 -1.12
CA MET A 8 -22.44 49.59 -1.80
C MET A 8 -21.53 48.74 -0.89
N LEU A 9 -21.34 49.14 0.37
CA LEU A 9 -20.56 48.37 1.35
C LEU A 9 -21.24 47.04 1.70
N SER A 10 -22.56 47.04 1.86
CA SER A 10 -23.33 45.83 2.20
C SER A 10 -23.30 44.80 1.06
N GLU A 11 -23.39 45.26 -0.19
CA GLU A 11 -23.26 44.41 -1.37
C GLU A 11 -21.86 43.81 -1.48
N ARG A 12 -20.82 44.63 -1.29
CA ARG A 12 -19.43 44.18 -1.33
C ARG A 12 -19.11 43.15 -0.24
N VAL A 13 -19.65 43.31 0.97
CA VAL A 13 -19.49 42.31 2.05
C VAL A 13 -20.15 40.98 1.67
N LYS A 14 -21.35 41.00 1.06
CA LYS A 14 -22.01 39.77 0.60
C LYS A 14 -21.22 39.08 -0.51
N GLU A 15 -20.74 39.86 -1.48
CA GLU A 15 -19.93 39.37 -2.59
C GLU A 15 -18.62 38.73 -2.08
N TRP A 16 -17.89 39.42 -1.21
CA TRP A 16 -16.70 38.87 -0.58
C TRP A 16 -16.99 37.62 0.24
N SER A 17 -18.06 37.59 1.03
CA SER A 17 -18.43 36.38 1.78
C SER A 17 -18.69 35.19 0.86
N HIS A 18 -19.33 35.41 -0.28
CA HIS A 18 -19.55 34.38 -1.29
C HIS A 18 -18.24 33.91 -1.93
N LEU A 19 -17.38 34.85 -2.34
CA LEU A 19 -16.08 34.56 -2.95
C LEU A 19 -15.17 33.77 -2.00
N HIS A 20 -15.05 34.18 -0.74
CA HIS A 20 -14.23 33.46 0.24
C HIS A 20 -14.80 32.08 0.54
N ARG A 21 -16.13 31.92 0.59
CA ARG A 21 -16.74 30.59 0.75
C ARG A 21 -16.42 29.69 -0.44
N GLN A 22 -16.54 30.19 -1.67
CA GLN A 22 -16.20 29.42 -2.86
C GLN A 22 -14.70 29.06 -2.89
N ALA A 23 -13.84 30.03 -2.57
CA ALA A 23 -12.39 29.80 -2.51
C ALA A 23 -12.04 28.75 -1.46
N GLY A 24 -12.59 28.84 -0.24
CA GLY A 24 -12.35 27.85 0.81
C GLY A 24 -12.90 26.47 0.50
N LEU A 25 -14.05 26.37 -0.18
CA LEU A 25 -14.57 25.08 -0.64
C LEU A 25 -13.68 24.46 -1.72
N LYS A 26 -13.21 25.29 -2.66
CA LYS A 26 -12.31 24.84 -3.72
C LYS A 26 -10.97 24.37 -3.14
N GLU A 27 -10.37 25.18 -2.28
CA GLU A 27 -9.11 24.85 -1.61
C GLU A 27 -9.25 23.59 -0.75
N GLY A 28 -10.32 23.48 0.04
CA GLY A 28 -10.57 22.29 0.85
C GLY A 28 -10.78 21.03 0.01
N LEU A 29 -11.43 21.14 -1.15
CA LEU A 29 -11.60 20.01 -2.07
C LEU A 29 -10.28 19.62 -2.73
N GLU A 30 -9.48 20.60 -3.17
CA GLU A 30 -8.16 20.38 -3.77
C GLU A 30 -7.22 19.70 -2.77
N GLN A 31 -7.13 20.24 -1.55
CA GLN A 31 -6.31 19.66 -0.47
C GLN A 31 -6.79 18.26 -0.08
N GLY A 32 -8.10 18.07 0.07
CA GLY A 32 -8.67 16.77 0.43
C GLY A 32 -8.42 15.70 -0.64
N LEU A 33 -8.52 16.08 -1.92
CA LEU A 33 -8.23 15.18 -3.03
C LEU A 33 -6.74 14.84 -3.11
N GLU A 34 -5.86 15.83 -2.99
CA GLU A 34 -4.42 15.65 -3.01
C GLU A 34 -3.96 14.71 -1.87
N GLN A 35 -4.38 14.99 -0.63
CA GLN A 35 -4.08 14.14 0.53
C GLN A 35 -4.66 12.73 0.38
N GLY A 36 -5.88 12.62 -0.14
CA GLY A 36 -6.52 11.32 -0.36
C GLY A 36 -5.78 10.47 -1.39
N ILE A 37 -5.31 11.08 -2.49
CA ILE A 37 -4.54 10.38 -3.52
C ILE A 37 -3.17 10.00 -2.99
N GLU A 38 -2.46 10.92 -2.32
CA GLU A 38 -1.13 10.66 -1.76
C GLU A 38 -1.16 9.49 -0.77
N GLN A 39 -2.05 9.55 0.23
CA GLN A 39 -2.19 8.49 1.23
C GLN A 39 -2.64 7.16 0.63
N GLY A 40 -3.56 7.21 -0.35
CA GLY A 40 -4.05 6.02 -1.04
C GLY A 40 -2.96 5.34 -1.87
N LEU A 41 -2.15 6.13 -2.58
CA LEU A 41 -1.05 5.65 -3.41
C LEU A 41 0.09 5.08 -2.55
N GLU A 42 0.50 5.79 -1.49
CA GLU A 42 1.56 5.35 -0.59
C GLU A 42 1.22 4.00 0.03
N ARG A 43 0.04 3.87 0.65
CA ARG A 43 -0.43 2.61 1.25
C ARG A 43 -0.57 1.50 0.22
N GLY A 44 -1.06 1.83 -0.98
CA GLY A 44 -1.23 0.85 -2.05
C GLY A 44 0.09 0.30 -2.56
N ILE A 45 1.10 1.16 -2.73
CA ILE A 45 2.45 0.78 -3.16
C ILE A 45 3.13 -0.05 -2.07
N GLU A 46 3.08 0.39 -0.81
CA GLU A 46 3.71 -0.32 0.32
C GLU A 46 3.14 -1.74 0.46
N GLN A 47 1.81 -1.87 0.54
CA GLN A 47 1.15 -3.18 0.62
C GLN A 47 1.39 -4.05 -0.62
N GLY A 48 1.43 -3.44 -1.80
CA GLY A 48 1.68 -4.15 -3.05
C GLY A 48 3.10 -4.68 -3.13
N LEU A 49 4.08 -3.90 -2.67
CA LEU A 49 5.50 -4.28 -2.66
C LEU A 49 5.76 -5.38 -1.64
N GLU A 50 5.27 -5.24 -0.41
CA GLU A 50 5.43 -6.24 0.66
C GLU A 50 4.88 -7.59 0.23
N ARG A 51 3.61 -7.63 -0.23
CA ARG A 51 3.00 -8.87 -0.76
C ARG A 51 3.74 -9.41 -1.98
N GLY A 52 4.24 -8.51 -2.84
CA GLY A 52 4.99 -8.89 -4.04
C GLY A 52 6.29 -9.61 -3.70
N ILE A 53 7.01 -9.15 -2.67
CA ILE A 53 8.23 -9.77 -2.17
C ILE A 53 7.92 -11.15 -1.59
N GLU A 54 6.95 -11.26 -0.66
CA GLU A 54 6.56 -12.54 -0.04
C GLU A 54 6.17 -13.60 -1.08
N LEU A 55 5.30 -13.23 -2.03
CA LEU A 55 4.90 -14.13 -3.12
C LEU A 55 6.08 -14.53 -4.02
N GLY A 56 7.01 -13.58 -4.26
CA GLY A 56 8.22 -13.80 -5.03
C GLY A 56 9.15 -14.83 -4.37
N GLU A 57 9.37 -14.70 -3.07
CA GLU A 57 10.20 -15.61 -2.29
C GLU A 57 9.57 -16.98 -2.16
N ALA A 58 8.29 -17.07 -1.81
CA ALA A 58 7.55 -18.33 -1.73
C ALA A 58 7.62 -19.09 -3.06
N ARG A 59 7.42 -18.39 -4.19
CA ARG A 59 7.53 -18.98 -5.53
C ARG A 59 8.95 -19.45 -5.83
N THR A 60 9.96 -18.69 -5.44
CA THR A 60 11.37 -19.04 -5.65
C THR A 60 11.75 -20.26 -4.83
N LEU A 61 11.40 -20.28 -3.56
CA LEU A 61 11.62 -21.40 -2.66
C LEU A 61 10.95 -22.68 -3.17
N LYS A 62 9.68 -22.62 -3.58
CA LYS A 62 8.97 -23.75 -4.20
C LYS A 62 9.73 -24.31 -5.40
N ARG A 63 10.20 -23.44 -6.31
CA ARG A 63 10.97 -23.88 -7.49
C ARG A 63 12.29 -24.55 -7.11
N LEU A 64 13.01 -24.02 -6.11
CA LEU A 64 14.27 -24.58 -5.64
C LEU A 64 14.07 -25.94 -4.96
N LEU A 65 13.08 -26.03 -4.08
CA LEU A 65 12.73 -27.27 -3.40
C LEU A 65 12.26 -28.34 -4.39
N THR A 66 11.43 -27.99 -5.37
CA THR A 66 11.03 -28.94 -6.42
C THR A 66 12.22 -29.43 -7.23
N LYS A 67 13.18 -28.55 -7.51
CA LYS A 67 14.38 -28.92 -8.26
C LYS A 67 15.33 -29.82 -7.47
N ARG A 68 15.48 -29.63 -6.16
CA ARG A 68 16.39 -30.43 -5.32
C ARG A 68 15.76 -31.73 -4.82
N PHE A 69 14.48 -31.69 -4.43
CA PHE A 69 13.83 -32.78 -3.70
C PHE A 69 12.67 -33.44 -4.46
N GLY A 70 12.33 -32.96 -5.65
CA GLY A 70 11.23 -33.50 -6.47
C GLY A 70 9.87 -32.89 -6.11
N GLU A 71 8.78 -33.54 -6.49
CA GLU A 71 7.43 -33.01 -6.24
C GLU A 71 7.19 -32.74 -4.74
N LEU A 72 6.66 -31.56 -4.45
CA LEU A 72 6.36 -31.15 -3.08
C LEU A 72 4.97 -31.66 -2.68
N SER A 73 4.86 -32.14 -1.44
CA SER A 73 3.57 -32.53 -0.88
C SER A 73 2.65 -31.31 -0.72
N ALA A 74 1.34 -31.55 -0.67
CA ALA A 74 0.35 -30.50 -0.43
C ALA A 74 0.60 -29.76 0.90
N ASP A 75 1.04 -30.49 1.94
CA ASP A 75 1.39 -29.92 3.24
C ASP A 75 2.58 -28.95 3.16
N ALA A 76 3.65 -29.34 2.44
CA ALA A 76 4.81 -28.47 2.23
C ALA A 76 4.43 -27.21 1.45
N LEU A 77 3.60 -27.33 0.41
CA LEU A 77 3.11 -26.18 -0.35
C LEU A 77 2.29 -25.23 0.53
N GLN A 78 1.40 -25.76 1.36
CA GLN A 78 0.59 -24.96 2.27
C GLN A 78 1.44 -24.27 3.34
N ARG A 79 2.46 -24.94 3.91
CA ARG A 79 3.42 -24.31 4.83
C ARG A 79 4.17 -23.16 4.15
N ILE A 80 4.57 -23.31 2.90
CA ILE A 80 5.23 -22.23 2.15
C ILE A 80 4.28 -21.07 1.83
N ASP A 81 3.04 -21.34 1.45
CA ASP A 81 2.06 -20.29 1.13
C ASP A 81 1.58 -19.50 2.35
N SER A 82 1.71 -20.06 3.55
CA SER A 82 1.34 -19.40 4.81
C SER A 82 2.53 -18.90 5.61
N ALA A 83 3.74 -19.03 5.07
CA ALA A 83 4.95 -18.58 5.72
C ALA A 83 5.09 -17.06 5.67
N THR A 84 5.62 -16.51 6.76
CA THR A 84 6.05 -15.10 6.81
C THR A 84 7.30 -14.90 5.97
N LEU A 85 7.55 -13.65 5.53
CA LEU A 85 8.78 -13.30 4.82
C LEU A 85 10.05 -13.84 5.51
N VAL A 86 10.16 -13.63 6.82
CA VAL A 86 11.33 -14.09 7.62
C VAL A 86 11.51 -15.61 7.56
N GLN A 87 10.41 -16.38 7.56
CA GLN A 87 10.50 -17.84 7.42
C GLN A 87 10.95 -18.23 6.02
N LEU A 88 10.46 -17.53 4.99
CA LEU A 88 10.88 -17.76 3.60
C LEU A 88 12.36 -17.48 3.40
N GLU A 89 12.88 -16.37 3.92
CA GLU A 89 14.31 -16.02 3.89
C GLU A 89 15.16 -17.10 4.56
N VAL A 90 14.79 -17.53 5.78
CA VAL A 90 15.50 -18.59 6.50
C VAL A 90 15.51 -19.91 5.72
N TRP A 91 14.39 -20.27 5.09
CA TRP A 91 14.29 -21.47 4.28
C TRP A 91 15.06 -21.35 2.97
N LEU A 92 15.12 -20.16 2.36
CA LEU A 92 15.92 -19.87 1.17
C LEU A 92 17.42 -20.01 1.47
N ASP A 93 17.90 -19.56 2.62
CA ASP A 93 19.29 -19.77 3.01
C ASP A 93 19.59 -21.27 3.21
N ARG A 94 18.71 -21.97 3.93
CA ARG A 94 18.87 -23.41 4.20
C ARG A 94 18.74 -24.29 2.96
N VAL A 95 18.02 -23.84 1.93
CA VAL A 95 17.77 -24.64 0.72
C VAL A 95 19.06 -24.97 -0.03
N LEU A 96 20.16 -24.27 0.23
CA LEU A 96 21.45 -24.51 -0.42
C LEU A 96 22.22 -25.65 0.27
N ASP A 97 22.12 -25.75 1.60
CA ASP A 97 22.96 -26.64 2.40
C ASP A 97 22.22 -27.86 2.96
N ALA A 98 20.90 -27.80 3.10
CA ALA A 98 20.13 -28.88 3.72
C ALA A 98 20.10 -30.16 2.85
N ASP A 99 20.16 -31.31 3.50
CA ASP A 99 20.12 -32.63 2.83
C ASP A 99 18.70 -33.15 2.56
N SER A 100 17.66 -32.49 3.11
CA SER A 100 16.27 -32.92 2.95
C SER A 100 15.29 -31.76 3.00
N LEU A 101 14.10 -31.97 2.41
CA LEU A 101 12.98 -31.03 2.48
C LEU A 101 12.59 -30.70 3.93
N ALA A 102 12.57 -31.70 4.81
CA ALA A 102 12.24 -31.49 6.22
C ALA A 102 13.25 -30.56 6.90
N ALA A 103 14.55 -30.75 6.67
CA ALA A 103 15.60 -29.91 7.26
C ALA A 103 15.56 -28.46 6.76
N VAL A 104 14.98 -28.19 5.58
CA VAL A 104 14.74 -26.81 5.14
C VAL A 104 13.58 -26.20 5.93
N LEU A 105 12.45 -26.89 6.00
CA LEU A 105 11.17 -26.38 6.52
C LEU A 105 10.98 -26.49 8.04
N ASP A 106 11.99 -26.98 8.77
CA ASP A 106 11.96 -27.11 10.24
C ASP A 106 12.11 -25.76 10.95
#